data_AF-A0A821JNM9-F1
#
_entry.id   AF-A0A821JNM9-F1
#
_cell.length_a   1.000
_cell.length_b   1.000
_cell.length_c   1.000
_cell.angle_alpha   90.00
_cell.angle_beta   90.00
_cell.angle_gamma   90.00
#
_symmetry.space_group_name_H-M   'P 1'
#
loop_
_entity.id
_entity.type
_entity.pdbx_description
1 polymer ?
#
loop_
_entity_poly.entity_id
_entity_poly.type
_entity_poly.pdbx_seq_one_letter_code
_entity_poly.pdbx_strand_id
1 'polypeptide(L)'
;FQVECIRKPVFVLACDQGYFDGLQGAIHTLDTYWSDHRIIFYDLGISSEQETLLRKKCARCTIIKFPFSSIEKYASHIGTLLFFAFKPFVIQ
;
A
#
# COMPACT_ATOMS: atom_id res chain seq x y z
N PHE A 1 19.77 14.43 27.12
CA PHE A 1 19.78 13.51 25.96
C PHE A 1 18.37 13.45 25.39
N GLN A 2 18.09 14.20 24.32
CA GLN A 2 16.86 13.99 23.57
C GLN A 2 17.09 12.77 22.68
N VAL A 3 16.39 11.68 23.00
CA VAL A 3 16.31 10.53 22.09
C VAL A 3 15.40 10.98 20.95
N GLU A 4 15.97 11.29 19.80
CA GLU A 4 15.19 11.42 18.58
C GLU A 4 14.47 10.09 18.36
N CYS A 5 13.13 10.13 18.43
CA CYS A 5 12.30 8.98 18.13
C CYS A 5 12.38 8.78 16.61
N ILE A 6 13.41 8.08 16.12
CA ILE A 6 13.57 7.76 14.71
C ILE A 6 12.33 6.98 14.29
N ARG A 7 11.43 7.65 13.55
CA ARG A 7 10.21 7.02 13.04
C ARG A 7 10.65 5.96 12.02
N LYS A 8 10.30 4.70 12.28
CA LYS A 8 10.54 3.62 11.31
C LYS A 8 9.87 3.97 9.99
N PRO A 9 10.48 3.64 8.85
CA PRO A 9 9.87 3.88 7.55
C PRO A 9 8.52 3.18 7.46
N VAL A 10 7.60 3.76 6.68
CA VAL A 10 6.29 3.18 6.42
C VAL A 10 6.30 2.63 5.00
N PHE A 11 5.92 1.37 4.85
CA PHE A 11 5.76 0.77 3.53
C PHE A 11 4.40 1.16 2.95
N VAL A 12 4.41 1.64 1.71
CA VAL A 12 3.18 1.99 0.98
C VAL A 12 3.04 1.03 -0.19
N LEU A 13 1.91 0.35 -0.25
CA LEU A 13 1.55 -0.58 -1.31
C LEU A 13 0.24 -0.14 -1.95
N ALA A 14 0.03 -0.49 -3.21
CA ALA A 14 -1.24 -0.28 -3.89
C ALA A 14 -1.43 -1.38 -4.93
N CYS A 15 -2.65 -1.88 -5.09
CA CYS A 15 -2.97 -2.79 -6.19
C CYS A 15 -4.46 -2.77 -6.53
N ASP A 16 -4.78 -3.18 -7.75
CA ASP A 16 -6.12 -3.59 -8.16
C ASP A 16 -6.29 -5.11 -8.01
N GLN A 17 -7.49 -5.61 -8.35
CA GLN A 17 -7.83 -7.04 -8.26
C GLN A 17 -6.92 -7.98 -9.04
N GLY A 18 -6.35 -7.56 -10.18
CA GLY A 18 -5.52 -8.38 -11.07
C GLY A 18 -4.11 -8.64 -10.54
N TYR A 19 -3.67 -7.87 -9.54
CA TYR A 19 -2.33 -7.97 -8.96
C TYR A 19 -2.33 -8.43 -7.49
N PHE A 20 -3.46 -8.94 -7.00
CA PHE A 20 -3.64 -9.30 -5.60
C PHE A 20 -2.72 -10.44 -5.13
N ASP A 21 -2.40 -11.40 -6.00
CA ASP A 21 -1.46 -12.48 -5.65
C ASP A 21 -0.03 -11.95 -5.46
N GLY A 22 0.39 -11.01 -6.30
CA GLY A 22 1.67 -10.31 -6.15
C GLY A 22 1.73 -9.51 -4.84
N LEU A 23 0.63 -8.84 -4.48
CA LEU A 23 0.52 -8.15 -3.19
C LEU A 23 0.73 -9.11 -2.01
N GLN A 24 0.16 -10.31 -2.05
CA GLN A 24 0.32 -11.29 -0.97
C GLN A 24 1.79 -11.70 -0.79
N GLY A 25 2.52 -11.88 -1.89
CA GLY A 25 3.97 -12.14 -1.84
C GLY A 25 4.78 -10.97 -1.26
N ALA A 26 4.41 -9.73 -1.62
CA ALA A 26 5.03 -8.54 -1.05
C ALA A 26 4.79 -8.43 0.45
N ILE A 27 3.56 -8.66 0.92
CA ILE A 27 3.22 -8.67 2.35
C ILE A 27 4.00 -9.74 3.10
N HIS A 28 4.07 -10.96 2.55
CA HIS A 28 4.86 -12.03 3.15
C HIS A 28 6.35 -11.65 3.30
N THR A 29 6.91 -10.98 2.29
CA THR A 29 8.29 -10.47 2.33
C THR A 29 8.45 -9.41 3.42
N LEU A 30 7.51 -8.46 3.51
CA LEU A 30 7.51 -7.43 4.55
C LEU A 30 7.33 -8.01 5.95
N ASP A 31 6.52 -9.06 6.10
CA ASP A 31 6.37 -9.79 7.37
C ASP A 31 7.64 -10.52 7.77
N THR A 32 8.38 -11.05 6.81
CA THR A 32 9.61 -11.81 7.05
C THR A 32 10.77 -10.90 7.47
N TYR A 33 10.97 -9.77 6.78
CA TYR A 33 12.16 -8.94 6.95
C TYR A 33 11.91 -7.64 7.72
N TRP A 34 10.68 -7.14 7.76
CA TRP A 34 10.30 -5.85 8.36
C TRP A 34 9.02 -5.98 9.20
N SER A 35 9.02 -6.95 10.12
CA SER A 35 7.84 -7.36 10.88
C SER A 35 7.25 -6.28 11.79
N ASP A 36 8.06 -5.30 12.16
CA ASP A 36 7.77 -4.20 13.07
C ASP A 36 7.46 -2.88 12.35
N HIS A 37 7.41 -2.87 11.01
CA HIS A 37 7.10 -1.71 10.20
C HIS A 37 5.62 -1.63 9.85
N ARG A 38 5.06 -0.42 9.83
CA ARG A 38 3.66 -0.21 9.42
C ARG A 38 3.54 -0.31 7.91
N ILE A 39 2.39 -0.79 7.45
CA ILE A 39 2.05 -0.88 6.02
C ILE A 39 0.79 -0.05 5.78
N ILE A 40 0.82 0.83 4.78
CA ILE A 40 -0.36 1.49 4.24
C ILE A 40 -0.65 0.85 2.89
N PHE A 41 -1.88 0.39 2.70
CA PHE A 41 -2.34 -0.20 1.45
C PHE A 41 -3.41 0.68 0.82
N TYR A 42 -3.18 1.13 -0.40
CA TYR A 42 -4.18 1.81 -1.22
C TYR A 42 -4.93 0.81 -2.08
N ASP A 43 -6.23 0.67 -1.82
CA ASP A 43 -7.15 -0.12 -2.60
C ASP A 43 -7.49 0.61 -3.92
N LEU A 44 -7.01 0.06 -5.04
CA LEU A 44 -7.28 0.56 -6.40
C LEU A 44 -8.48 -0.14 -7.06
N GLY A 45 -9.26 -0.92 -6.33
CA GLY A 45 -10.39 -1.70 -6.84
C GLY A 45 -10.23 -3.20 -6.62
N ILE A 46 -9.79 -3.63 -5.43
CA ILE A 46 -9.82 -5.04 -5.04
C ILE A 46 -11.24 -5.48 -4.69
N SER A 47 -11.53 -6.78 -4.82
CA SER A 47 -12.85 -7.31 -4.46
C SER A 47 -13.04 -7.35 -2.93
N SER A 48 -14.30 -7.44 -2.48
CA SER A 48 -14.60 -7.55 -1.04
C SER A 48 -14.00 -8.82 -0.40
N GLU A 49 -13.90 -9.91 -1.16
CA GLU A 49 -13.23 -11.14 -0.72
C GLU A 49 -11.72 -10.93 -0.55
N GLN A 50 -11.09 -10.24 -1.52
CA GLN A 50 -9.67 -9.89 -1.45
C GLN A 50 -9.39 -8.93 -0.29
N GLU A 51 -10.24 -7.93 -0.05
CA GLU A 51 -10.11 -7.03 1.10
C GLU A 51 -10.19 -7.81 2.42
N THR A 52 -11.14 -8.74 2.53
CA THR A 52 -11.29 -9.60 3.71
C THR A 52 -10.04 -10.46 3.94
N LEU A 53 -9.50 -11.06 2.87
CA LEU A 53 -8.29 -11.86 2.96
C LEU A 53 -7.08 -11.00 3.37
N LEU A 54 -6.96 -9.79 2.82
CA LEU A 54 -5.89 -8.85 3.13
C LEU A 54 -5.91 -8.45 4.61
N ARG A 55 -7.09 -8.11 5.15
CA ARG A 55 -7.28 -7.79 6.58
C ARG A 55 -6.92 -8.97 7.48
N LYS A 56 -7.23 -10.19 7.06
CA LYS A 56 -6.89 -11.41 7.80
C LYS A 56 -5.38 -11.68 7.81
N LYS A 57 -4.70 -11.47 6.67
CA LYS A 57 -3.28 -11.79 6.51
C LYS A 57 -2.36 -10.69 7.07
N CYS A 58 -2.78 -9.43 7.04
CA CYS A 58 -1.95 -8.31 7.44
C CYS A 58 -2.64 -7.46 8.54
N ALA A 59 -2.46 -7.86 9.80
CA ALA A 59 -3.03 -7.15 10.95
C ALA A 59 -2.48 -5.71 11.11
N ARG A 60 -1.28 -5.44 10.59
CA ARG A 60 -0.63 -4.12 10.65
C ARG A 60 -0.84 -3.25 9.40
N CYS A 61 -1.62 -3.73 8.43
CA CYS A 61 -1.98 -2.98 7.24
C CYS A 61 -3.12 -2.00 7.54
N THR A 62 -2.91 -0.73 7.23
CA THR A 62 -4.00 0.26 7.14
C THR A 62 -4.47 0.32 5.69
N ILE A 63 -5.70 -0.14 5.43
CA ILE A 63 -6.30 -0.12 4.10
C ILE A 63 -7.02 1.21 3.88
N ILE A 64 -6.70 1.90 2.79
CA ILE A 64 -7.26 3.19 2.38
C ILE A 64 -7.83 3.02 0.97
N LYS A 65 -9.10 3.39 0.77
CA LYS A 65 -9.66 3.44 -0.58
C LYS A 65 -9.02 4.56 -1.37
N PHE A 66 -8.54 4.26 -2.58
CA PHE A 66 -7.96 5.29 -3.42
C PHE A 66 -9.05 6.27 -3.88
N PRO A 67 -8.87 7.59 -3.68
CA PRO A 67 -9.90 8.58 -3.94
C PRO A 67 -9.98 8.93 -5.43
N PHE A 68 -10.36 7.96 -6.27
CA PHE A 68 -10.46 8.14 -7.73
C PHE A 68 -11.33 9.36 -8.12
N SER A 69 -12.39 9.63 -7.37
CA SER A 69 -13.29 10.78 -7.59
C SER A 69 -12.64 12.15 -7.36
N SER A 70 -11.49 12.19 -6.70
CA SER A 70 -10.72 13.41 -6.45
C SER A 70 -9.43 13.46 -7.24
N ILE A 71 -9.24 12.60 -8.25
CA ILE A 71 -7.99 12.54 -9.01
C ILE A 71 -7.65 13.86 -9.72
N GLU A 72 -8.67 14.63 -10.10
CA GLU A 72 -8.52 15.96 -10.69
C GLU A 72 -7.90 16.99 -9.72
N LYS A 73 -7.97 16.73 -8.40
CA LYS A 73 -7.28 17.53 -7.38
C LYS A 73 -5.81 17.16 -7.23
N TYR A 74 -5.39 16.01 -7.75
CA TYR A 74 -4.01 15.59 -7.78
C TYR A 74 -3.35 16.13 -9.05
N ALA A 75 -2.04 16.40 -8.98
CA ALA A 75 -1.30 16.99 -10.09
C ALA A 75 -1.49 16.17 -11.37
N SER A 76 -1.60 16.85 -12.52
CA SER A 76 -1.96 16.27 -13.83
C SER A 76 -1.11 15.05 -14.23
N HIS A 77 0.14 14.99 -13.79
CA HIS A 77 1.04 13.85 -14.03
C HIS A 77 0.64 12.56 -13.29
N ILE A 78 -0.23 12.62 -12.28
CA ILE A 78 -0.76 11.43 -11.59
C ILE A 78 -1.78 10.71 -12.47
N GLY A 79 -2.57 11.43 -13.27
CA GLY A 79 -3.48 10.83 -14.26
C GLY A 79 -2.75 9.98 -15.30
N THR A 80 -1.49 10.34 -15.64
CA THR A 80 -0.65 9.55 -16.54
C THR A 80 -0.03 8.30 -15.90
N LEU A 81 0.01 8.21 -14.57
CA LEU A 81 0.56 7.05 -13.86
C LEU A 81 -0.41 5.87 -13.75
N LEU A 82 -1.72 6.10 -13.96
CA LEU A 82 -2.76 5.06 -13.94
C LEU A 82 -2.56 3.94 -14.99
N PHE A 83 -1.77 4.20 -16.02
CA PHE A 83 -1.44 3.23 -17.07
C PHE A 83 -0.17 2.40 -16.76
N PHE A 84 0.58 2.75 -15.71
CA PHE A 84 1.78 2.01 -15.33
C PHE A 84 1.45 1.05 -14.19
N ALA A 85 1.34 -0.23 -14.54
CA ALA A 85 1.31 -1.33 -13.59
C ALA A 85 2.59 -1.28 -12.73
N PHE A 86 2.43 -0.83 -11.48
CA PHE A 86 3.38 -0.99 -10.39
C PHE A 86 4.71 -0.19 -10.49
N LYS A 87 4.90 0.77 -9.56
CA LYS A 87 6.24 1.19 -9.12
C LYS A 87 6.25 1.33 -7.60
N PRO A 88 7.10 0.59 -6.86
CA PRO A 88 7.25 0.82 -5.44
C PRO A 88 7.91 2.18 -5.21
N PHE A 89 7.29 3.00 -4.36
CA PHE A 89 7.89 4.25 -3.87
C PHE A 89 8.16 4.10 -2.36
N VAL A 90 9.42 4.26 -1.97
CA VAL A 90 9.80 4.42 -0.56
C VAL A 90 9.71 5.90 -0.24
N ILE A 91 8.88 6.27 0.74
CA ILE A 91 8.84 7.64 1.28
C ILE A 91 9.62 7.60 2.60
N GLN A 92 10.72 8.35 2.67
CA GLN A 92 11.49 8.61 3.89
C GLN A 92 10.99 9.89 4.56
#